data_AF-A0A954IVJ8-F1
#
_entry.id   AF-A0A954IVJ8-F1
#
_cell.length_a   1.000
_cell.length_b   1.000
_cell.length_c   1.000
_cell.angle_alpha   90.00
_cell.angle_beta   90.00
_cell.angle_gamma   90.00
#
_symmetry.space_group_name_H-M   'P 1'
#
loop_
_entity.id
_entity.type
_entity.pdbx_description
1 polymer ?
#
loop_
_entity_poly.entity_id
_entity_poly.type
_entity_poly.pdbx_seq_one_letter_code
_entity_poly.pdbx_strand_id
1 'polypeptide(L)'
;MTIESHIEEFAGFRVRDYVPAKGIVDPSHTAYRVTVDSDDVEIGQIQFKDVLTKFLFDRNIGKLKALVIGTWHAYSDMDSSQIVEFLVSKSDKLKNLSALFLGDIVRSEQEISWIRQSDLSALWAAFPKLKHFHVRGGEGLGLGRIRHDGLRSLVVESGGLRREVVQQVATALLPRLEHLELWLGAEWYGGDATVEDVEPLLSETLFPKLKTLGIRNFRFADEFAQKIAVAPVLKQLKVLDLSLGTLGDEGAQALLDSPHIRGLKKLDVHHHYMSNNVMEELSRLPMEVDVSQQYEPDSDEDDPEERYVAISE
;
A
#
# COMPACT_ATOMS: atom_id res chain seq x y z
N MET A 1 -2.16 2.77 15.65
CA MET A 1 -3.24 2.17 14.83
C MET A 1 -2.68 0.91 14.19
N THR A 2 -3.48 -0.10 13.88
CA THR A 2 -2.95 -1.40 13.39
C THR A 2 -3.88 -2.00 12.35
N ILE A 3 -3.34 -2.86 11.48
CA ILE A 3 -4.15 -3.56 10.48
C ILE A 3 -4.73 -4.81 11.13
N GLU A 4 -5.95 -4.70 11.66
CA GLU A 4 -6.59 -5.74 12.48
C GLU A 4 -7.53 -6.67 11.69
N SER A 5 -7.79 -6.36 10.43
CA SER A 5 -8.73 -7.15 9.62
C SER A 5 -8.23 -7.27 8.19
N HIS A 6 -8.50 -8.43 7.61
CA HIS A 6 -8.20 -8.66 6.21
C HIS A 6 -9.18 -7.91 5.32
N ILE A 7 -8.75 -7.66 4.09
CA ILE A 7 -9.62 -7.05 3.10
C ILE A 7 -10.77 -7.99 2.70
N GLU A 8 -11.98 -7.44 2.60
CA GLU A 8 -13.16 -8.18 2.12
C GLU A 8 -13.37 -8.03 0.60
N GLU A 9 -12.81 -6.97 0.01
CA GLU A 9 -12.86 -6.69 -1.43
C GLU A 9 -11.51 -6.25 -1.96
N PHE A 10 -11.16 -6.69 -3.17
CA PHE A 10 -9.93 -6.30 -3.85
C PHE A 10 -10.21 -6.07 -5.33
N ALA A 11 -9.92 -4.86 -5.82
CA ALA A 11 -10.10 -4.49 -7.23
C ALA A 11 -11.50 -4.79 -7.81
N GLY A 12 -12.54 -4.66 -6.98
CA GLY A 12 -13.94 -4.96 -7.34
C GLY A 12 -14.32 -6.44 -7.30
N PHE A 13 -13.47 -7.30 -6.73
CA PHE A 13 -13.75 -8.71 -6.48
C PHE A 13 -13.93 -8.94 -4.99
N ARG A 14 -14.87 -9.81 -4.61
CA ARG A 14 -15.00 -10.25 -3.21
C ARG A 14 -13.85 -11.18 -2.86
N VAL A 15 -13.18 -10.94 -1.75
CA VAL A 15 -12.09 -11.78 -1.26
C VAL A 15 -12.67 -13.01 -0.54
N ARG A 16 -12.11 -14.18 -0.83
CA ARG A 16 -12.43 -15.44 -0.12
C ARG A 16 -11.20 -16.31 0.00
N ASP A 17 -11.04 -16.97 1.14
CA ASP A 17 -10.00 -17.97 1.32
C ASP A 17 -10.16 -19.14 0.35
N TYR A 18 -9.05 -19.52 -0.25
CA TYR A 18 -8.95 -20.71 -1.07
C TYR A 18 -8.94 -21.95 -0.19
N VAL A 19 -9.96 -22.80 -0.36
CA VAL A 19 -10.05 -24.09 0.33
C VAL A 19 -9.68 -25.19 -0.67
N PRO A 20 -8.54 -25.89 -0.52
CA PRO A 20 -8.07 -26.86 -1.52
C PRO A 20 -9.06 -27.96 -1.86
N ALA A 21 -9.88 -28.39 -0.89
CA ALA A 21 -10.92 -29.39 -1.11
C ALA A 21 -12.07 -28.91 -2.01
N LYS A 22 -12.32 -27.59 -2.07
CA LYS A 22 -13.37 -26.97 -2.89
C LYS A 22 -12.86 -26.54 -4.26
N GLY A 23 -11.59 -26.16 -4.35
CA GLY A 23 -11.00 -25.58 -5.55
C GLY A 23 -11.56 -24.19 -5.88
N ILE A 24 -11.25 -23.72 -7.10
CA ILE A 24 -11.73 -22.44 -7.64
C ILE A 24 -13.13 -22.64 -8.24
N VAL A 25 -14.13 -21.98 -7.65
CA VAL A 25 -15.55 -22.12 -7.99
C VAL A 25 -16.07 -20.94 -8.82
N ASP A 26 -15.80 -19.69 -8.40
CA ASP A 26 -16.26 -18.48 -9.10
C ASP A 26 -15.10 -17.48 -9.34
N PRO A 27 -14.22 -17.77 -10.31
CA PRO A 27 -13.07 -16.92 -10.62
C PRO A 27 -13.44 -15.58 -11.28
N SER A 28 -14.72 -15.34 -11.60
CA SER A 28 -15.17 -14.13 -12.29
C SER A 28 -15.51 -12.98 -11.35
N HIS A 29 -15.88 -13.29 -10.10
CA HIS A 29 -16.27 -12.31 -9.08
C HIS A 29 -15.50 -12.46 -7.76
N THR A 30 -14.67 -13.51 -7.64
CA THR A 30 -13.90 -13.79 -6.42
C THR A 30 -12.41 -13.55 -6.63
N ALA A 31 -11.81 -12.78 -5.72
CA ALA A 31 -10.37 -12.79 -5.48
C ALA A 31 -10.09 -13.90 -4.47
N TYR A 32 -9.34 -14.91 -4.87
CA TYR A 32 -9.00 -15.99 -3.96
C TYR A 32 -7.79 -15.61 -3.14
N ARG A 33 -7.90 -15.69 -1.81
CA ARG A 33 -6.77 -15.57 -0.89
C ARG A 33 -6.15 -16.95 -0.66
N VAL A 34 -4.89 -17.10 -1.05
CA VAL A 34 -4.09 -18.27 -0.71
C VAL A 34 -3.34 -17.92 0.57
N THR A 35 -3.67 -18.63 1.64
CA THR A 35 -3.12 -18.40 3.00
C THR A 35 -3.04 -19.73 3.73
N VAL A 36 -2.27 -19.78 4.80
CA VAL A 36 -2.22 -20.89 5.77
C VAL A 36 -2.36 -20.32 7.18
N ASP A 37 -2.93 -21.14 8.06
CA ASP A 37 -2.97 -20.84 9.49
C ASP A 37 -1.58 -21.13 10.11
N SER A 38 -1.07 -20.18 10.90
CA SER A 38 0.28 -20.28 11.46
C SER A 38 0.42 -21.47 12.40
N ASP A 39 -0.59 -21.76 13.24
CA ASP A 39 -0.54 -22.89 14.18
C ASP A 39 -0.50 -24.23 13.42
N ASP A 40 -1.29 -24.35 12.36
CA ASP A 40 -1.28 -25.53 11.49
C ASP A 40 0.08 -25.72 10.78
N VAL A 41 0.78 -24.64 10.46
CA VAL A 41 2.12 -24.70 9.88
C VAL A 41 3.15 -25.10 10.92
N GLU A 42 3.10 -24.54 12.13
CA GLU A 42 4.02 -24.87 13.24
C GLU A 42 4.01 -26.36 13.58
N ILE A 43 2.81 -26.97 13.63
CA ILE A 43 2.67 -28.40 13.92
C ILE A 43 2.88 -29.28 12.67
N GLY A 44 3.20 -28.69 11.52
CA GLY A 44 3.45 -29.39 10.26
C GLY A 44 2.20 -30.01 9.62
N GLN A 45 1.01 -29.57 10.00
CA GLN A 45 -0.27 -30.03 9.47
C GLN A 45 -0.52 -29.52 8.04
N ILE A 46 -0.02 -28.33 7.73
CA ILE A 46 -0.14 -27.72 6.40
C ILE A 46 1.16 -27.03 5.98
N GLN A 47 1.44 -27.03 4.68
CA GLN A 47 2.51 -26.22 4.11
C GLN A 47 1.92 -25.28 3.06
N PHE A 48 2.32 -24.00 3.12
CA PHE A 48 1.87 -22.99 2.16
C PHE A 48 2.15 -23.42 0.72
N LYS A 49 3.32 -24.00 0.47
CA LYS A 49 3.72 -24.54 -0.83
C LYS A 49 2.72 -25.55 -1.39
N ASP A 50 2.15 -26.41 -0.54
CA ASP A 50 1.17 -27.41 -0.97
C ASP A 50 -0.17 -26.76 -1.34
N VAL A 51 -0.62 -25.77 -0.55
CA VAL A 51 -1.83 -25.01 -0.83
C VAL A 51 -1.68 -24.23 -2.14
N LEU A 52 -0.58 -23.50 -2.30
CA LEU A 52 -0.26 -22.74 -3.50
C LEU A 52 -0.12 -23.65 -4.73
N THR A 53 0.49 -24.83 -4.58
CA THR A 53 0.56 -25.81 -5.66
C THR A 53 -0.84 -26.30 -6.05
N LYS A 54 -1.68 -26.69 -5.09
CA LYS A 54 -3.06 -27.10 -5.40
C LYS A 54 -3.84 -25.98 -6.10
N PHE A 55 -3.66 -24.74 -5.65
CA PHE A 55 -4.28 -23.56 -6.26
C PHE A 55 -3.88 -23.37 -7.73
N LEU A 56 -2.58 -23.36 -8.02
CA LEU A 56 -2.05 -23.10 -9.37
C LEU A 56 -2.30 -24.25 -10.36
N PHE A 57 -2.65 -25.43 -9.86
CA PHE A 57 -3.05 -26.59 -10.67
C PHE A 57 -4.56 -26.79 -10.74
N ASP A 58 -5.37 -25.90 -10.14
CA ASP A 58 -6.81 -25.94 -10.27
C ASP A 58 -7.24 -25.76 -11.74
N ARG A 59 -8.21 -26.56 -12.18
CA ARG A 59 -8.75 -26.54 -13.56
C ARG A 59 -9.30 -25.17 -14.01
N ASN A 60 -9.70 -24.31 -13.07
CA ASN A 60 -10.24 -22.99 -13.33
C ASN A 60 -9.21 -21.86 -13.19
N ILE A 61 -7.94 -22.15 -12.88
CA ILE A 61 -6.89 -21.14 -12.67
C ILE A 61 -6.76 -20.16 -13.86
N GLY A 62 -6.95 -20.64 -15.08
CA GLY A 62 -6.88 -19.83 -16.30
C GLY A 62 -7.98 -18.77 -16.43
N LYS A 63 -9.02 -18.81 -15.60
CA LYS A 63 -10.10 -17.82 -15.56
C LYS A 63 -9.89 -16.77 -14.46
N LEU A 64 -8.95 -16.99 -13.54
CA LEU A 64 -8.72 -16.12 -12.40
C LEU A 64 -8.28 -14.72 -12.85
N LYS A 65 -8.87 -13.69 -12.23
CA LYS A 65 -8.56 -12.29 -12.49
C LYS A 65 -7.94 -11.56 -11.31
N ALA A 66 -8.15 -12.04 -10.09
CA ALA A 66 -7.65 -11.44 -8.87
C ALA A 66 -7.12 -12.52 -7.92
N LEU A 67 -5.92 -12.29 -7.38
CA LEU A 67 -5.24 -13.15 -6.43
C LEU A 67 -4.83 -12.33 -5.22
N VAL A 68 -5.08 -12.87 -4.04
CA VAL A 68 -4.54 -12.36 -2.77
C VAL A 68 -3.65 -13.46 -2.20
N ILE A 69 -2.50 -13.08 -1.67
CA ILE A 69 -1.62 -13.95 -0.92
C ILE A 69 -1.65 -13.45 0.53
N GLY A 70 -2.18 -14.26 1.43
CA GLY A 70 -2.13 -14.02 2.88
C GLY A 70 -0.89 -14.66 3.50
N THR A 71 -0.95 -15.05 4.76
CA THR A 71 0.14 -15.68 5.51
C THR A 71 0.74 -16.90 4.80
N TRP A 72 2.08 -16.97 4.71
CA TRP A 72 2.82 -18.03 4.02
C TRP A 72 3.82 -18.81 4.87
N HIS A 73 3.98 -18.46 6.14
CA HIS A 73 4.89 -19.14 7.05
C HIS A 73 4.39 -19.05 8.50
N ALA A 74 4.88 -19.95 9.35
CA ALA A 74 4.79 -19.80 10.80
C ALA A 74 5.95 -18.96 11.38
N TYR A 75 7.12 -18.99 10.72
CA TYR A 75 8.35 -18.41 11.26
C TYR A 75 8.87 -17.29 10.38
N SER A 76 9.43 -16.26 11.03
CA SER A 76 9.87 -15.00 10.42
C SER A 76 11.11 -15.10 9.52
N ASP A 77 11.58 -16.29 9.14
CA ASP A 77 12.78 -16.48 8.30
C ASP A 77 12.47 -16.70 6.81
N MET A 78 11.20 -16.92 6.45
CA MET A 78 10.79 -17.12 5.06
C MET A 78 10.32 -15.81 4.40
N ASP A 79 10.96 -15.42 3.30
CA ASP A 79 10.50 -14.30 2.48
C ASP A 79 9.53 -14.74 1.35
N SER A 80 9.04 -13.77 0.58
CA SER A 80 8.11 -14.02 -0.53
C SER A 80 8.77 -14.59 -1.80
N SER A 81 10.07 -14.89 -1.83
CA SER A 81 10.80 -15.28 -3.05
C SER A 81 10.23 -16.52 -3.73
N GLN A 82 9.95 -17.58 -2.96
CA GLN A 82 9.35 -18.80 -3.51
C GLN A 82 7.96 -18.56 -4.10
N ILE A 83 7.20 -17.59 -3.55
CA ILE A 83 5.89 -17.21 -4.07
C ILE A 83 6.07 -16.52 -5.42
N VAL A 84 6.98 -15.54 -5.50
CA VAL A 84 7.29 -14.81 -6.73
C VAL A 84 7.77 -15.77 -7.82
N GLU A 85 8.75 -16.61 -7.52
CA GLU A 85 9.27 -17.62 -8.45
C GLU A 85 8.16 -18.52 -8.98
N PHE A 86 7.28 -18.99 -8.09
CA PHE A 86 6.25 -19.94 -8.49
C PHE A 86 5.15 -19.27 -9.32
N LEU A 87 4.74 -18.04 -8.97
CA LEU A 87 3.82 -17.23 -9.76
C LEU A 87 4.39 -16.94 -11.16
N VAL A 88 5.66 -16.53 -11.26
CA VAL A 88 6.33 -16.28 -12.54
C VAL A 88 6.40 -17.56 -13.37
N SER A 89 6.74 -18.70 -12.76
CA SER A 89 6.81 -20.01 -13.44
C SER A 89 5.46 -20.51 -13.98
N LYS A 90 4.34 -19.97 -13.48
CA LYS A 90 2.96 -20.30 -13.88
C LYS A 90 2.23 -19.13 -14.53
N SER A 91 2.97 -18.10 -14.96
CA SER A 91 2.41 -16.92 -15.61
C SER A 91 1.59 -17.25 -16.87
N ASP A 92 1.94 -18.31 -17.60
CA ASP A 92 1.19 -18.84 -18.75
C ASP A 92 -0.23 -19.29 -18.37
N LYS A 93 -0.39 -19.88 -17.19
CA LYS A 93 -1.69 -20.28 -16.64
C LYS A 93 -2.46 -19.10 -16.07
N LEU A 94 -1.77 -18.11 -15.51
CA LEU A 94 -2.33 -16.91 -14.89
C LEU A 94 -2.52 -15.74 -15.88
N LYS A 95 -2.61 -16.01 -17.18
CA LYS A 95 -2.69 -15.00 -18.27
C LYS A 95 -3.84 -13.99 -18.21
N ASN A 96 -4.80 -14.17 -17.30
CA ASN A 96 -5.94 -13.27 -17.10
C ASN A 96 -5.86 -12.49 -15.77
N LEU A 97 -4.81 -12.72 -14.98
CA LEU A 97 -4.56 -12.02 -13.74
C LEU A 97 -4.45 -10.51 -14.02
N SER A 98 -5.28 -9.74 -13.31
CA SER A 98 -5.40 -8.30 -13.43
C SER A 98 -5.30 -7.58 -12.09
N ALA A 99 -5.34 -8.33 -10.99
CA ALA A 99 -5.19 -7.83 -9.64
C ALA A 99 -4.33 -8.82 -8.83
N LEU A 100 -3.30 -8.33 -8.16
CA LEU A 100 -2.47 -9.11 -7.26
C LEU A 100 -2.22 -8.32 -5.97
N PHE A 101 -2.57 -8.92 -4.83
CA PHE A 101 -2.17 -8.45 -3.52
C PHE A 101 -1.24 -9.49 -2.88
N LEU A 102 -0.01 -9.08 -2.56
CA LEU A 102 0.97 -9.88 -1.85
C LEU A 102 1.11 -9.40 -0.39
N GLY A 103 0.74 -10.24 0.58
CA GLY A 103 0.89 -9.92 2.00
C GLY A 103 -0.37 -9.41 2.67
N ASP A 104 -1.56 -9.93 2.35
CA ASP A 104 -2.77 -9.67 3.16
C ASP A 104 -2.68 -10.38 4.52
N ILE A 105 -1.75 -9.92 5.35
CA ILE A 105 -1.39 -10.42 6.66
C ILE A 105 -1.76 -9.32 7.66
N VAL A 106 -2.50 -9.69 8.70
CA VAL A 106 -2.98 -8.77 9.74
C VAL A 106 -2.12 -8.88 10.99
N ARG A 107 -2.21 -7.89 11.88
CA ARG A 107 -1.38 -7.79 13.09
C ARG A 107 -1.41 -9.05 13.95
N SER A 108 -2.58 -9.69 14.09
CA SER A 108 -2.72 -10.91 14.89
C SER A 108 -1.98 -12.11 14.31
N GLU A 109 -1.68 -12.10 13.02
CA GLU A 109 -0.87 -13.13 12.35
C GLU A 109 0.61 -12.76 12.38
N GLN A 110 0.92 -11.50 12.01
CA GLN A 110 2.28 -10.97 12.00
C GLN A 110 2.26 -9.44 11.98
N GLU A 111 3.17 -8.85 12.74
CA GLU A 111 3.50 -7.43 12.68
C GLU A 111 4.03 -7.03 11.29
N ILE A 112 3.63 -5.85 10.79
CA ILE A 112 3.92 -5.43 9.40
C ILE A 112 5.41 -5.26 9.13
N SER A 113 6.17 -4.88 10.16
CA SER A 113 7.62 -4.74 10.13
C SER A 113 8.35 -6.06 9.94
N TRP A 114 7.74 -7.18 10.30
CA TRP A 114 8.31 -8.52 10.16
C TRP A 114 7.92 -9.22 8.87
N ILE A 115 7.03 -8.64 8.06
CA ILE A 115 6.60 -9.24 6.80
C ILE A 115 7.74 -9.10 5.78
N ARG A 116 8.43 -10.22 5.54
CA ARG A 116 9.57 -10.32 4.62
C ARG A 116 9.12 -10.48 3.18
N GLN A 117 9.34 -9.44 2.40
CA GLN A 117 9.22 -9.45 0.96
C GLN A 117 10.55 -9.83 0.29
N SER A 118 10.53 -9.85 -1.04
CA SER A 118 11.68 -10.20 -1.90
C SER A 118 11.75 -9.24 -3.09
N ASP A 119 12.60 -9.54 -4.08
CA ASP A 119 12.57 -8.82 -5.36
C ASP A 119 11.33 -9.23 -6.18
N LEU A 120 10.43 -8.27 -6.36
CA LEU A 120 9.18 -8.42 -7.08
C LEU A 120 9.29 -8.02 -8.56
N SER A 121 10.48 -7.62 -9.01
CA SER A 121 10.69 -7.07 -10.36
C SER A 121 10.25 -7.98 -11.50
N ALA A 122 10.37 -9.31 -11.31
CA ALA A 122 9.97 -10.30 -12.30
C ALA A 122 8.45 -10.32 -12.56
N LEU A 123 7.63 -9.84 -11.62
CA LEU A 123 6.17 -9.82 -11.76
C LEU A 123 5.71 -8.89 -12.89
N TRP A 124 6.44 -7.80 -13.15
CA TRP A 124 6.06 -6.81 -14.17
C TRP A 124 6.02 -7.40 -15.58
N ALA A 125 6.99 -8.24 -15.92
CA ALA A 125 7.04 -8.92 -17.20
C ALA A 125 6.12 -10.14 -17.25
N ALA A 126 5.96 -10.84 -16.12
CA ALA A 126 5.13 -12.04 -16.01
C ALA A 126 3.63 -11.75 -16.17
N PHE A 127 3.15 -10.57 -15.74
CA PHE A 127 1.73 -10.24 -15.69
C PHE A 127 1.36 -8.99 -16.48
N PRO A 128 1.46 -8.98 -17.83
CA PRO A 128 1.26 -7.78 -18.66
C PRO A 128 -0.18 -7.21 -18.65
N LYS A 129 -1.15 -7.93 -18.05
CA LYS A 129 -2.54 -7.47 -17.90
C LYS A 129 -2.84 -6.91 -16.51
N LEU A 130 -1.84 -6.81 -15.63
CA LEU A 130 -2.01 -6.34 -14.27
C LEU A 130 -2.51 -4.88 -14.27
N LYS A 131 -3.55 -4.62 -13.48
CA LYS A 131 -4.14 -3.29 -13.31
C LYS A 131 -4.00 -2.81 -11.88
N HIS A 132 -4.02 -3.73 -10.91
CA HIS A 132 -3.94 -3.42 -9.50
C HIS A 132 -2.83 -4.27 -8.87
N PHE A 133 -1.86 -3.61 -8.26
CA PHE A 133 -0.82 -4.26 -7.49
C PHE A 133 -0.79 -3.67 -6.09
N HIS A 134 -0.89 -4.52 -5.09
CA HIS A 134 -0.79 -4.18 -3.69
C HIS A 134 0.29 -5.10 -3.09
N VAL A 135 1.23 -4.53 -2.34
CA VAL A 135 2.13 -5.27 -1.46
C VAL A 135 2.10 -4.69 -0.06
N ARG A 136 2.13 -5.55 0.97
CA ARG A 136 2.29 -5.18 2.37
C ARG A 136 3.52 -5.84 2.95
N GLY A 137 4.26 -5.10 3.76
CA GLY A 137 5.57 -5.49 4.30
C GLY A 137 6.71 -4.84 3.50
N GLY A 138 7.63 -4.18 4.20
CA GLY A 138 8.76 -3.47 3.59
C GLY A 138 10.09 -4.21 3.67
N GLU A 139 10.23 -5.18 4.59
CA GLU A 139 11.50 -5.87 4.79
C GLU A 139 11.88 -6.66 3.54
N GLY A 140 13.10 -6.48 3.02
CA GLY A 140 13.55 -7.17 1.81
C GLY A 140 12.85 -6.76 0.51
N LEU A 141 11.88 -5.84 0.55
CA LEU A 141 11.11 -5.43 -0.62
C LEU A 141 12.01 -4.76 -1.67
N GLY A 142 11.88 -5.24 -2.91
CA GLY A 142 12.39 -4.59 -4.11
C GLY A 142 11.34 -4.62 -5.22
N LEU A 143 11.11 -3.50 -5.89
CA LEU A 143 10.24 -3.41 -7.07
C LEU A 143 11.06 -3.38 -8.37
N GLY A 144 12.38 -3.17 -8.27
CA GLY A 144 13.28 -3.08 -9.42
C GLY A 144 12.86 -2.00 -10.41
N ARG A 145 13.07 -2.25 -11.71
CA ARG A 145 12.65 -1.29 -12.76
C ARG A 145 11.19 -1.52 -13.15
N ILE A 146 10.32 -0.65 -12.66
CA ILE A 146 8.89 -0.75 -12.93
C ILE A 146 8.59 -0.19 -14.33
N ARG A 147 8.13 -1.06 -15.23
CA ARG A 147 7.56 -0.66 -16.53
C ARG A 147 6.31 -1.48 -16.80
N HIS A 148 5.16 -0.82 -16.84
CA HIS A 148 3.89 -1.50 -17.04
C HIS A 148 2.86 -0.60 -17.74
N ASP A 149 2.43 -0.99 -18.95
CA ASP A 149 1.53 -0.16 -19.77
C ASP A 149 0.08 -0.16 -19.26
N GLY A 150 -0.29 -1.15 -18.43
CA GLY A 150 -1.66 -1.40 -17.99
C GLY A 150 -1.97 -1.06 -16.53
N LEU A 151 -0.96 -0.76 -15.70
CA LEU A 151 -1.14 -0.65 -14.25
C LEU A 151 -1.90 0.65 -13.94
N ARG A 152 -2.89 0.56 -13.05
CA ARG A 152 -3.79 1.65 -12.66
C ARG A 152 -3.69 1.97 -11.18
N SER A 153 -3.34 1.00 -10.35
CA SER A 153 -3.16 1.16 -8.92
C SER A 153 -1.89 0.45 -8.45
N LEU A 154 -1.08 1.17 -7.68
CA LEU A 154 0.09 0.68 -6.97
C LEU A 154 -0.05 1.10 -5.51
N VAL A 155 -0.11 0.12 -4.61
CA VAL A 155 -0.19 0.32 -3.16
C VAL A 155 0.96 -0.41 -2.49
N VAL A 156 1.72 0.28 -1.64
CA VAL A 156 2.81 -0.27 -0.85
C VAL A 156 2.60 0.10 0.62
N GLU A 157 2.21 -0.89 1.42
CA GLU A 157 2.01 -0.75 2.86
C GLU A 157 3.27 -1.23 3.59
N SER A 158 3.88 -0.37 4.42
CA SER A 158 5.07 -0.70 5.21
C SER A 158 5.07 0.06 6.54
N GLY A 159 5.61 -0.60 7.57
CA GLY A 159 5.98 0.03 8.85
C GLY A 159 7.30 0.82 8.78
N GLY A 160 8.07 0.64 7.71
CA GLY A 160 9.29 1.38 7.39
C GLY A 160 9.70 1.11 5.94
N LEU A 161 9.36 2.01 5.01
CA LEU A 161 9.66 1.84 3.59
C LEU A 161 11.03 2.41 3.25
N ARG A 162 11.91 1.56 2.72
CA ARG A 162 13.24 1.98 2.27
C ARG A 162 13.17 2.95 1.10
N ARG A 163 14.05 3.94 1.11
CA ARG A 163 14.18 4.98 0.08
C ARG A 163 14.45 4.42 -1.29
N GLU A 164 15.16 3.29 -1.41
CA GLU A 164 15.38 2.65 -2.71
C GLU A 164 14.07 2.22 -3.36
N VAL A 165 13.08 1.79 -2.57
CA VAL A 165 11.75 1.41 -3.10
C VAL A 165 11.01 2.67 -3.56
N VAL A 166 11.06 3.76 -2.80
CA VAL A 166 10.49 5.06 -3.21
C VAL A 166 11.11 5.54 -4.52
N GLN A 167 12.43 5.46 -4.65
CA GLN A 167 13.16 5.83 -5.87
C GLN A 167 12.81 4.94 -7.08
N GLN A 168 12.57 3.64 -6.86
CA GLN A 168 12.07 2.74 -7.90
C GLN A 168 10.68 3.14 -8.41
N VAL A 169 9.80 3.61 -7.50
CA VAL A 169 8.49 4.18 -7.88
C VAL A 169 8.66 5.52 -8.60
N ALA A 170 9.52 6.41 -8.11
CA ALA A 170 9.79 7.72 -8.70
C ALA A 170 10.38 7.65 -10.13
N THR A 171 10.97 6.52 -10.50
CA THR A 171 11.54 6.26 -11.84
C THR A 171 10.68 5.32 -12.69
N ALA A 172 9.48 5.00 -12.24
CA ALA A 172 8.58 4.05 -12.89
C ALA A 172 7.98 4.58 -14.20
N LEU A 173 7.79 3.68 -15.17
CA LEU A 173 7.06 3.95 -16.41
C LEU A 173 5.65 3.37 -16.34
N LEU A 174 4.72 4.17 -15.80
CA LEU A 174 3.33 3.77 -15.54
C LEU A 174 2.33 4.78 -16.16
N PRO A 175 2.20 4.82 -17.49
CA PRO A 175 1.43 5.87 -18.20
C PRO A 175 -0.10 5.82 -17.94
N ARG A 176 -0.57 4.77 -17.25
CA ARG A 176 -1.98 4.58 -16.89
C ARG A 176 -2.24 4.57 -15.39
N LEU A 177 -1.25 4.91 -14.56
CA LEU A 177 -1.43 4.95 -13.11
C LEU A 177 -2.44 6.02 -12.74
N GLU A 178 -3.46 5.63 -11.97
CA GLU A 178 -4.53 6.50 -11.49
C GLU A 178 -4.51 6.64 -9.97
N HIS A 179 -3.94 5.66 -9.27
CA HIS A 179 -3.86 5.61 -7.82
C HIS A 179 -2.46 5.14 -7.39
N LEU A 180 -1.78 5.95 -6.59
CA LEU A 180 -0.52 5.62 -5.95
C LEU A 180 -0.68 5.83 -4.45
N GLU A 181 -0.28 4.83 -3.67
CA GLU A 181 -0.28 4.90 -2.21
C GLU A 181 1.00 4.27 -1.66
N LEU A 182 1.73 5.04 -0.84
CA LEU A 182 2.97 4.63 -0.19
C LEU A 182 2.87 4.92 1.30
N TRP A 183 3.11 3.92 2.14
CA TRP A 183 3.21 4.06 3.59
C TRP A 183 4.69 4.06 3.95
N LEU A 184 5.20 5.20 4.42
CA LEU A 184 6.65 5.39 4.57
C LEU A 184 7.19 4.88 5.90
N GLY A 185 6.34 4.85 6.93
CA GLY A 185 6.68 4.29 8.22
C GLY A 185 7.72 5.09 9.01
N ALA A 186 8.41 4.39 9.90
CA ALA A 186 9.40 4.95 10.80
C ALA A 186 10.79 4.33 10.61
N GLU A 187 11.82 5.07 11.04
CA GLU A 187 13.23 4.67 10.95
C GLU A 187 13.55 3.41 11.75
N TRP A 188 12.90 3.23 12.90
CA TRP A 188 13.09 2.07 13.78
C TRP A 188 12.73 0.75 13.12
N TYR A 189 11.91 0.78 12.06
CA TYR A 189 11.46 -0.39 11.31
C TYR A 189 11.94 -0.38 9.86
N GLY A 190 13.04 0.34 9.59
CA GLY A 190 13.76 0.31 8.32
C GLY A 190 13.39 1.41 7.32
N GLY A 191 12.51 2.35 7.68
CA GLY A 191 12.15 3.48 6.82
C GLY A 191 13.20 4.59 6.84
N ASP A 192 13.78 4.92 5.69
CA ASP A 192 14.80 5.97 5.57
C ASP A 192 14.50 6.99 4.46
N ALA A 193 13.27 6.94 3.92
CA ALA A 193 12.81 7.91 2.93
C ALA A 193 12.61 9.30 3.56
N THR A 194 13.10 10.33 2.88
CA THR A 194 12.87 11.74 3.24
C THR A 194 11.93 12.43 2.25
N VAL A 195 11.62 13.71 2.47
CA VAL A 195 10.80 14.51 1.55
C VAL A 195 11.43 14.58 0.17
N GLU A 196 12.76 14.64 0.07
CA GLU A 196 13.49 14.65 -1.20
C GLU A 196 13.30 13.37 -2.02
N ASP A 197 13.14 12.21 -1.36
CA ASP A 197 12.91 10.94 -2.06
C ASP A 197 11.51 10.88 -2.68
N VAL A 198 10.51 11.53 -2.07
CA VAL A 198 9.13 11.59 -2.59
C VAL A 198 8.83 12.81 -3.47
N GLU A 199 9.64 13.87 -3.40
CA GLU A 199 9.46 15.09 -4.21
C GLU A 199 9.30 14.82 -5.72
N PRO A 200 10.01 13.86 -6.36
CA PRO A 200 9.78 13.53 -7.77
C PRO A 200 8.34 13.09 -8.09
N LEU A 201 7.62 12.52 -7.12
CA LEU A 201 6.21 12.11 -7.27
C LEU A 201 5.26 13.29 -7.41
N LEU A 202 5.71 14.51 -7.09
CA LEU A 202 4.94 15.75 -7.18
C LEU A 202 4.87 16.34 -8.60
N SER A 203 5.53 15.70 -9.56
CA SER A 203 5.46 16.06 -10.97
C SER A 203 4.18 15.56 -11.62
N GLU A 204 3.40 16.46 -12.23
CA GLU A 204 2.21 16.11 -13.04
C GLU A 204 2.54 15.26 -14.28
N THR A 205 3.81 15.25 -14.71
CA THR A 205 4.24 14.53 -15.92
C THR A 205 4.68 13.10 -15.66
N LEU A 206 5.06 12.76 -14.41
CA LEU A 206 5.50 11.41 -14.06
C LEU A 206 4.35 10.40 -14.23
N PHE A 207 3.20 10.72 -13.64
CA PHE A 207 1.97 9.93 -13.74
C PHE A 207 0.82 10.80 -14.27
N PRO A 208 0.70 10.97 -15.60
CA PRO A 208 -0.21 11.93 -16.22
C PRO A 208 -1.70 11.60 -16.04
N LYS A 209 -2.03 10.44 -15.46
CA LYS A 209 -3.41 10.03 -15.17
C LYS A 209 -3.70 9.92 -13.67
N LEU A 210 -2.76 10.30 -12.81
CA LEU A 210 -2.88 10.17 -11.37
C LEU A 210 -4.05 11.02 -10.85
N LYS A 211 -4.93 10.39 -10.08
CA LYS A 211 -6.09 11.00 -9.44
C LYS A 211 -6.07 10.83 -7.93
N THR A 212 -5.40 9.80 -7.43
CA THR A 212 -5.21 9.57 -6.01
C THR A 212 -3.73 9.46 -5.71
N LEU A 213 -3.27 10.28 -4.78
CA LEU A 213 -1.95 10.19 -4.20
C LEU A 213 -2.09 10.04 -2.69
N GLY A 214 -1.59 8.95 -2.16
CA GLY A 214 -1.43 8.72 -0.73
C GLY A 214 0.05 8.66 -0.37
N ILE A 215 0.52 9.65 0.39
CA ILE A 215 1.80 9.56 1.10
C ILE A 215 1.42 9.49 2.57
N ARG A 216 1.16 8.26 3.00
CA ARG A 216 0.61 7.93 4.31
C ARG A 216 1.72 7.58 5.26
N ASN A 217 1.39 7.61 6.55
CA ASN A 217 2.22 7.02 7.59
C ASN A 217 3.64 7.60 7.55
N PHE A 218 3.77 8.92 7.41
CA PHE A 218 5.03 9.59 7.14
C PHE A 218 5.40 10.57 8.24
N ARG A 219 6.65 10.47 8.74
CA ARG A 219 7.16 11.33 9.81
C ARG A 219 7.43 12.78 9.40
N PHE A 220 7.61 13.04 8.10
CA PHE A 220 7.86 14.38 7.55
C PHE A 220 6.59 14.95 6.90
N ALA A 221 5.42 14.69 7.50
CA ALA A 221 4.12 15.03 6.92
C ALA A 221 3.93 16.55 6.72
N ASP A 222 4.37 17.39 7.67
CA ASP A 222 4.27 18.85 7.54
C ASP A 222 5.10 19.40 6.38
N GLU A 223 6.36 19.00 6.31
CA GLU A 223 7.26 19.41 5.22
C GLU A 223 6.74 18.90 3.86
N PHE A 224 6.24 17.67 3.79
CA PHE A 224 5.63 17.15 2.57
C PHE A 224 4.35 17.92 2.19
N ALA A 225 3.49 18.25 3.16
CA ALA A 225 2.28 19.05 2.94
C ALA A 225 2.61 20.42 2.36
N GLN A 226 3.66 21.09 2.85
CA GLN A 226 4.15 22.34 2.29
C GLN A 226 4.61 22.20 0.83
N LYS A 227 5.31 21.11 0.50
CA LYS A 227 5.74 20.84 -0.89
C LYS A 227 4.57 20.58 -1.83
N ILE A 228 3.63 19.73 -1.44
CA ILE A 228 2.49 19.38 -2.30
C ILE A 228 1.49 20.53 -2.46
N ALA A 229 1.34 21.39 -1.45
CA ALA A 229 0.46 22.57 -1.50
C ALA A 229 0.74 23.47 -2.71
N VAL A 230 2.00 23.56 -3.15
CA VAL A 230 2.43 24.35 -4.31
C VAL A 230 2.73 23.50 -5.55
N ALA A 231 2.62 22.18 -5.46
CA ALA A 231 3.00 21.26 -6.52
C ALA A 231 1.98 21.22 -7.67
N PRO A 232 2.44 21.09 -8.94
CA PRO A 232 1.54 20.95 -10.08
C PRO A 232 0.62 19.71 -9.99
N VAL A 233 1.10 18.60 -9.44
CA VAL A 233 0.31 17.36 -9.33
C VAL A 233 -1.02 17.59 -8.59
N LEU A 234 -1.06 18.50 -7.61
CA LEU A 234 -2.27 18.74 -6.81
C LEU A 234 -3.46 19.20 -7.68
N LYS A 235 -3.19 19.84 -8.82
CA LYS A 235 -4.22 20.29 -9.79
C LYS A 235 -4.98 19.13 -10.45
N GLN A 236 -4.32 17.99 -10.68
CA GLN A 236 -4.93 16.83 -11.33
C GLN A 236 -5.57 15.84 -10.35
N LEU A 237 -5.17 15.90 -9.07
CA LEU A 237 -5.68 15.00 -8.05
C LEU A 237 -7.18 15.20 -7.79
N LYS A 238 -7.79 14.13 -7.30
CA LYS A 238 -9.15 14.05 -6.79
C LYS A 238 -9.15 13.58 -5.34
N VAL A 239 -8.17 12.78 -4.95
CA VAL A 239 -7.98 12.36 -3.57
C VAL A 239 -6.53 12.65 -3.21
N LEU A 240 -6.33 13.38 -2.12
CA LEU A 240 -5.06 13.50 -1.44
C LEU A 240 -5.20 12.84 -0.08
N ASP A 241 -4.25 11.99 0.26
CA ASP A 241 -4.23 11.24 1.50
C ASP A 241 -2.87 11.38 2.18
N LEU A 242 -2.83 12.08 3.30
CA LEU A 242 -1.66 12.30 4.15
C LEU A 242 -1.86 11.68 5.54
N SER A 243 -2.81 10.74 5.65
CA SER A 243 -3.24 10.18 6.92
C SER A 243 -2.15 9.30 7.54
N LEU A 244 -2.35 8.91 8.81
CA LEU A 244 -1.44 8.05 9.59
C LEU A 244 -0.07 8.67 9.90
N GLY A 245 0.20 9.89 9.43
CA GLY A 245 1.47 10.57 9.64
C GLY A 245 1.48 11.47 10.87
N THR A 246 2.44 12.39 10.86
CA THR A 246 2.70 13.36 11.94
C THR A 246 2.20 14.77 11.59
N LEU A 247 1.20 14.88 10.71
CA LEU A 247 0.70 16.16 10.19
C LEU A 247 0.17 17.03 11.33
N GLY A 248 0.72 18.23 11.47
CA GLY A 248 0.29 19.24 12.44
C GLY A 248 -0.25 20.49 11.76
N ASP A 249 -0.39 21.56 12.55
CA ASP A 249 -1.00 22.82 12.12
C ASP A 249 -0.23 23.48 10.98
N GLU A 250 1.11 23.41 10.97
CA GLU A 250 1.93 24.03 9.93
C GLU A 250 1.71 23.41 8.54
N GLY A 251 1.70 22.08 8.45
CA GLY A 251 1.44 21.37 7.20
C GLY A 251 0.01 21.59 6.72
N ALA A 252 -0.95 21.52 7.64
CA ALA A 252 -2.36 21.74 7.35
C ALA A 252 -2.66 23.18 6.88
N GLN A 253 -2.02 24.18 7.48
CA GLN A 253 -2.14 25.57 7.04
C GLN A 253 -1.60 25.74 5.61
N ALA A 254 -0.48 25.10 5.27
CA ALA A 254 0.03 25.13 3.91
C ALA A 254 -0.98 24.55 2.89
N LEU A 255 -1.70 23.49 3.25
CA LEU A 255 -2.78 22.95 2.42
C LEU A 255 -3.96 23.93 2.29
N LEU A 256 -4.38 24.57 3.37
CA LEU A 256 -5.45 25.59 3.37
C LEU A 256 -5.11 26.79 2.46
N ASP A 257 -3.84 27.19 2.46
CA ASP A 257 -3.31 28.30 1.66
C ASP A 257 -3.11 27.92 0.19
N SER A 258 -3.14 26.63 -0.15
CA SER A 258 -2.99 26.17 -1.53
C SER A 258 -4.15 26.64 -2.42
N PRO A 259 -3.86 27.24 -3.58
CA PRO A 259 -4.91 27.60 -4.55
C PRO A 259 -5.56 26.38 -5.21
N HIS A 260 -4.98 25.18 -5.05
CA HIS A 260 -5.42 23.97 -5.74
C HIS A 260 -6.16 22.98 -4.84
N ILE A 261 -6.10 23.14 -3.52
CA ILE A 261 -6.76 22.23 -2.56
C ILE A 261 -8.25 22.07 -2.86
N ARG A 262 -8.93 23.16 -3.23
CA ARG A 262 -10.37 23.18 -3.56
C ARG A 262 -10.75 22.37 -4.80
N GLY A 263 -9.76 21.89 -5.57
CA GLY A 263 -9.98 21.00 -6.73
C GLY A 263 -10.13 19.51 -6.38
N LEU A 264 -9.81 19.14 -5.13
CA LEU A 264 -9.98 17.78 -4.62
C LEU A 264 -11.46 17.43 -4.42
N LYS A 265 -11.73 16.13 -4.40
CA LYS A 265 -13.00 15.55 -3.97
C LYS A 265 -12.93 14.99 -2.55
N LYS A 266 -11.75 14.52 -2.14
CA LYS A 266 -11.47 14.05 -0.79
C LYS A 266 -10.08 14.51 -0.35
N LEU A 267 -9.98 15.01 0.88
CA LEU A 267 -8.74 15.16 1.62
C LEU A 267 -8.81 14.23 2.83
N ASP A 268 -7.90 13.28 2.91
CA ASP A 268 -7.81 12.36 4.05
C ASP A 268 -6.56 12.69 4.88
N VAL A 269 -6.78 13.07 6.13
CA VAL A 269 -5.74 13.43 7.09
C VAL A 269 -6.04 12.80 8.45
N HIS A 270 -6.77 11.68 8.49
CA HIS A 270 -7.02 11.01 9.76
C HIS A 270 -5.72 10.54 10.42
N HIS A 271 -5.69 10.49 11.75
CA HIS A 271 -4.47 10.31 12.52
C HIS A 271 -3.44 11.39 12.22
N HIS A 272 -3.56 12.46 13.00
CA HIS A 272 -2.81 13.70 12.85
C HIS A 272 -2.68 14.39 14.22
N TYR A 273 -1.90 15.46 14.27
CA TYR A 273 -1.56 16.25 15.46
C TYR A 273 -1.99 17.72 15.30
N MET A 274 -3.13 17.94 14.64
CA MET A 274 -3.63 19.30 14.38
C MET A 274 -4.48 19.76 15.56
N SER A 275 -4.47 21.05 15.84
CA SER A 275 -5.37 21.68 16.78
C SER A 275 -6.82 21.68 16.28
N ASN A 276 -7.75 21.82 17.23
CA ASN A 276 -9.18 21.90 16.92
C ASN A 276 -9.52 23.03 15.94
N ASN A 277 -8.82 24.16 16.05
CA ASN A 277 -9.05 25.32 15.18
C ASN A 277 -8.73 24.98 13.71
N VAL A 278 -7.59 24.36 13.45
CA VAL A 278 -7.18 23.99 12.09
C VAL A 278 -8.07 22.88 11.52
N MET A 279 -8.46 21.90 12.34
CA MET A 279 -9.45 20.89 11.93
C MET A 279 -10.78 21.51 11.52
N GLU A 280 -11.28 22.50 12.26
CA GLU A 280 -12.50 23.22 11.91
C GLU A 280 -12.35 23.97 10.57
N GLU A 281 -11.20 24.57 10.32
CA GLU A 281 -10.93 25.26 9.06
C GLU A 281 -10.89 24.30 7.86
N LEU A 282 -10.18 23.17 7.99
CA LEU A 282 -10.16 22.11 6.98
C LEU A 282 -11.56 21.56 6.72
N SER A 283 -12.34 21.33 7.77
CA SER A 283 -13.71 20.82 7.67
C SER A 283 -14.69 21.79 6.97
N ARG A 284 -14.33 23.07 6.83
CA ARG A 284 -15.11 24.06 6.05
C ARG A 284 -14.79 24.05 4.56
N LEU A 285 -13.80 23.28 4.11
CA LEU A 285 -13.52 23.10 2.70
C LEU A 285 -14.72 22.43 1.99
N PRO A 286 -14.94 22.69 0.69
CA PRO A 286 -16.17 22.28 0.01
C PRO A 286 -16.24 20.80 -0.38
N MET A 287 -15.22 20.01 -0.06
CA MET A 287 -15.10 18.59 -0.41
C MET A 287 -15.16 17.71 0.85
N GLU A 288 -15.12 16.39 0.68
CA GLU A 288 -15.02 15.46 1.81
C GLU A 288 -13.66 15.64 2.49
N VAL A 289 -13.66 15.87 3.80
CA VAL A 289 -12.44 15.98 4.60
C VAL A 289 -12.55 15.05 5.80
N ASP A 290 -11.58 14.15 5.96
CA ASP A 290 -11.46 13.28 7.13
C ASP A 290 -10.33 13.80 8.04
N VAL A 291 -10.73 14.41 9.15
CA VAL A 291 -9.86 14.89 10.25
C VAL A 291 -10.08 14.05 11.51
N SER A 292 -10.46 12.77 11.37
CA SER A 292 -10.69 11.90 12.52
C SER A 292 -9.38 11.44 13.16
N GLN A 293 -9.48 10.92 14.39
CA GLN A 293 -8.34 10.37 15.13
C GLN A 293 -7.24 11.41 15.41
N GLN A 294 -7.61 12.56 15.94
CA GLN A 294 -6.66 13.53 16.49
C GLN A 294 -5.82 12.88 17.61
N TYR A 295 -4.51 13.13 17.59
CA TYR A 295 -3.57 12.77 18.64
C TYR A 295 -2.91 14.04 19.21
N GLU A 296 -2.55 13.98 20.49
CA GLU A 296 -1.76 15.00 21.18
C GLU A 296 -0.36 14.42 21.44
N PRO A 297 0.71 15.23 21.32
CA PRO A 297 2.05 14.81 21.74
C PRO A 297 2.10 14.55 23.25
N ASP A 298 3.11 13.80 23.71
CA ASP A 298 3.22 13.41 25.12
C ASP A 298 3.61 14.60 26.04
N SER A 299 4.14 15.69 25.50
CA SER A 299 4.43 16.93 26.23
C SER A 299 3.40 18.04 25.99
N ASP A 300 3.39 19.02 26.90
CA ASP A 300 2.55 20.22 26.80
C ASP A 300 3.02 21.20 25.69
N GLU A 301 4.18 20.96 25.07
CA GLU A 301 4.70 21.73 23.94
C GLU A 301 4.47 20.96 22.64
N ASP A 302 3.97 21.63 21.60
CA ASP A 302 3.83 21.01 20.27
C ASP A 302 5.19 20.87 19.61
N ASP A 303 5.98 19.87 20.04
CA ASP A 303 7.25 19.49 19.45
C ASP A 303 7.04 18.43 18.35
N PRO A 304 7.32 18.74 17.07
CA PRO A 304 7.22 17.78 15.98
C PRO A 304 8.08 16.52 16.18
N GLU A 305 9.15 16.58 16.98
CA GLU A 305 9.99 15.42 17.29
C GLU A 305 9.28 14.37 18.17
N GLU A 306 8.22 14.77 18.89
CA GLU A 306 7.43 13.87 19.75
C GLU A 306 6.23 13.22 19.02
N ARG A 307 6.03 13.54 17.74
CA ARG A 307 4.93 12.99 16.94
C ARG A 307 5.34 11.66 16.32
N TYR A 308 4.45 10.68 16.39
CA TYR A 308 4.70 9.34 15.86
C TYR A 308 3.73 9.00 14.73
N VAL A 309 4.21 8.18 13.80
CA VAL A 309 3.36 7.61 12.75
C VAL A 309 2.46 6.51 13.34
N ALA A 310 1.31 6.28 12.71
CA ALA A 310 0.29 5.39 13.26
C ALA A 310 0.70 3.91 13.25
N ILE A 311 1.49 3.51 12.25
CA ILE A 311 1.82 2.12 11.93
C ILE A 311 3.33 2.05 11.72
N SER A 312 4.01 1.22 12.49
CA SER A 312 5.48 1.13 12.41
C SER A 312 5.94 -0.29 12.67
N GLU A 313 5.36 -0.92 13.70
CA GLU A 313 5.56 -2.33 14.06
C GLU A 313 4.55 -3.26 13.40
#